data_AF-A0A6A6EXP4-F1
#
_entry.id   AF-A0A6A6EXP4-F1
#
_cell.length_a   1.000
_cell.length_b   1.000
_cell.length_c   1.000
_cell.angle_alpha   90.00
_cell.angle_beta   90.00
_cell.angle_gamma   90.00
#
_symmetry.space_group_name_H-M   'P 1'
#
loop_
_entity.id
_entity.type
_entity.pdbx_description
1 polymer ?
#
loop_
_entity_poly.entity_id
_entity_poly.type
_entity_poly.pdbx_seq_one_letter_code
_entity_poly.pdbx_strand_id
1 'polypeptide(L)'
;MSFTPTQPFQSAIVRIYLIDSSDNQRKFLAALPRAKLQLHSRGFDCFLTTNSVADESTREVTLPNGSPAALKFVLEAIRSKKTASADQFYLNVTQFNTAQVIRIWEACQILSIEPQSAQQRLSGKLAWDLAHIKTSALDLQEAWQVFSQYGGANGLPPGFKVDPLASAIHQFCWSKVHGQYDEAEVSEILDRCRATSSLLEARVRAKLHELEQKRAVHDAHLRSNQERKERSKEKGAERAARQGRR
;
A
#
# COMPACT_ATOMS: atom_id res chain seq x y z
N MET A 1 -3.64 51.66 36.78
CA MET A 1 -2.89 50.69 35.95
C MET A 1 -3.92 49.79 35.29
N SER A 2 -4.19 50.03 34.02
CA SER A 2 -5.24 49.31 33.28
C SER A 2 -4.67 47.99 32.78
N PHE A 3 -5.22 46.88 33.26
CA PHE A 3 -4.95 45.56 32.73
C PHE A 3 -5.58 45.46 31.35
N THR A 4 -4.75 45.45 30.30
CA THR A 4 -5.18 45.05 28.96
C THR A 4 -5.47 43.55 29.01
N PRO A 5 -6.69 43.09 28.74
CA PRO A 5 -6.97 41.67 28.63
C PRO A 5 -6.21 41.13 27.42
N THR A 6 -5.30 40.19 27.66
CA THR A 6 -4.64 39.40 26.61
C THR A 6 -5.73 38.79 25.75
N GLN A 7 -5.82 39.22 24.49
CA GLN A 7 -6.71 38.58 23.54
C GLN A 7 -6.43 37.06 23.55
N PRO A 8 -7.46 36.21 23.56
CA PRO A 8 -7.25 34.79 23.38
C PRO A 8 -6.56 34.63 22.03
N PHE A 9 -5.33 34.08 22.03
CA PHE A 9 -4.64 33.71 20.81
C PHE A 9 -5.59 32.80 20.02
N GLN A 10 -6.21 33.32 18.98
CA GLN A 10 -6.90 32.47 18.01
C GLN A 10 -5.84 31.50 17.50
N SER A 11 -6.08 30.21 17.76
CA SER A 11 -5.30 29.14 17.17
C SER A 11 -5.30 29.33 15.66
N ALA A 12 -4.20 29.77 15.08
CA ALA A 12 -4.02 29.90 13.64
C ALA A 12 -4.55 28.64 12.94
N ILE A 13 -5.47 28.81 11.99
CA ILE A 13 -6.09 27.71 11.25
C ILE A 13 -5.45 27.61 9.88
N VAL A 14 -5.11 26.39 9.46
CA VAL A 14 -4.65 26.10 8.11
C VAL A 14 -5.76 25.40 7.35
N ARG A 15 -6.17 25.97 6.22
CA ARG A 15 -7.13 25.41 5.27
C ARG A 15 -6.37 24.67 4.18
N ILE A 16 -6.60 23.37 4.07
CA ILE A 16 -5.90 22.48 3.17
C ILE A 16 -6.83 22.14 2.01
N TYR A 17 -6.30 22.29 0.80
CA TYR A 17 -6.97 21.98 -0.45
C TYR A 17 -6.15 20.98 -1.26
N LEU A 18 -6.77 20.37 -2.25
CA LEU A 18 -6.14 19.48 -3.23
C LEU A 18 -6.50 19.98 -4.62
N ILE A 19 -5.55 19.98 -5.55
CA ILE A 19 -5.85 20.13 -6.96
C ILE A 19 -6.33 18.78 -7.47
N ASP A 20 -7.58 18.70 -7.91
CA ASP A 20 -8.12 17.48 -8.51
C ASP A 20 -7.56 17.32 -9.93
N SER A 21 -6.97 16.16 -10.21
CA SER A 21 -6.33 15.88 -11.48
C SER A 21 -7.32 15.74 -12.65
N SER A 22 -8.62 15.57 -12.38
CA SER A 22 -9.65 15.40 -13.41
C SER A 22 -10.17 16.72 -13.99
N ASP A 23 -10.35 17.74 -13.16
CA ASP A 23 -10.93 19.05 -13.53
C ASP A 23 -9.99 20.23 -13.25
N ASN A 24 -8.80 19.96 -12.71
CA ASN A 24 -7.80 20.93 -12.26
C ASN A 24 -8.36 21.96 -11.27
N GLN A 25 -9.45 21.62 -10.56
CA GLN A 25 -10.09 22.49 -9.59
C GLN A 25 -9.53 22.25 -8.20
N ARG A 26 -9.49 23.36 -7.44
CA ARG A 26 -9.07 23.34 -6.03
C ARG A 26 -10.23 22.86 -5.17
N LYS A 27 -10.10 21.68 -4.56
CA LYS A 27 -11.11 21.07 -3.70
C LYS A 27 -10.68 21.12 -2.24
N PHE A 28 -11.59 21.54 -1.36
CA PHE A 28 -11.33 21.62 0.07
C PHE A 28 -11.21 20.23 0.69
N LEU A 29 -10.16 20.02 1.48
CA LEU A 29 -9.95 18.78 2.23
C LEU A 29 -10.31 18.94 3.70
N ALA A 30 -9.67 19.89 4.40
CA ALA A 30 -9.84 20.07 5.84
C ALA A 30 -9.36 21.45 6.30
N ALA A 31 -9.78 21.84 7.50
CA ALA A 31 -9.24 22.99 8.23
C ALA A 31 -8.79 22.52 9.63
N LEU A 32 -7.54 22.80 9.99
CA LEU A 32 -6.93 22.31 11.24
C LEU A 32 -6.11 23.40 11.95
N PRO A 33 -5.97 23.32 13.28
CA PRO A 33 -4.99 24.12 14.02
C PRO A 33 -3.57 23.92 13.49
N ARG A 34 -2.88 25.03 13.21
CA ARG A 34 -1.48 25.06 12.76
C ARG A 34 -0.57 24.23 13.66
N ALA A 35 -0.70 24.39 14.98
CA ALA A 35 0.12 23.66 15.95
C ALA A 35 -0.01 22.13 15.82
N LYS A 36 -1.22 21.61 15.54
CA LYS A 36 -1.42 20.16 15.35
C LYS A 36 -0.80 19.65 14.05
N LEU A 37 -0.87 20.45 12.98
CA LEU A 37 -0.25 20.10 11.72
C LEU A 37 1.27 20.06 11.85
N GLN A 38 1.88 21.10 12.43
CA GLN A 38 3.33 21.14 12.62
C GLN A 38 3.83 20.00 13.52
N LEU A 39 3.07 19.61 14.54
CA LEU A 39 3.43 18.52 15.44
C LEU A 39 3.43 17.14 14.76
N HIS A 40 2.50 16.89 13.83
CA HIS A 40 2.28 15.56 13.25
C HIS A 40 2.66 15.45 11.77
N SER A 41 3.16 16.52 11.16
CA SER A 41 3.61 16.58 9.78
C SER A 41 4.84 17.45 9.67
N ARG A 42 5.98 16.81 9.39
CA ARG A 42 7.23 17.51 9.13
C ARG A 42 7.13 18.40 7.89
N GLY A 43 6.37 17.97 6.89
CA GLY A 43 6.14 18.73 5.65
C GLY A 43 5.44 20.06 5.94
N PHE A 44 4.37 20.03 6.74
CA PHE A 44 3.70 21.25 7.18
C PHE A 44 4.57 22.09 8.12
N ASP A 45 5.32 21.46 9.04
CA ASP A 45 6.22 22.20 9.93
C ASP A 45 7.25 23.02 9.15
N CYS A 46 7.97 22.38 8.23
CA CYS A 46 8.92 23.07 7.37
C CYS A 46 8.23 24.14 6.51
N PHE A 47 7.14 23.80 5.82
CA PHE A 47 6.47 24.73 4.90
C PHE A 47 5.93 25.99 5.60
N LEU A 48 5.24 25.81 6.73
CA LEU A 48 4.58 26.88 7.47
C LEU A 48 5.60 27.75 8.23
N THR A 49 6.75 27.18 8.62
CA THR A 49 7.83 27.92 9.28
C THR A 49 8.66 28.72 8.27
N THR A 50 8.96 28.16 7.10
CA THR A 50 9.82 28.82 6.10
C THR A 50 9.11 29.92 5.33
N ASN A 51 7.82 29.75 4.98
CA ASN A 51 7.12 30.68 4.11
C ASN A 51 6.17 31.56 4.93
N SER A 52 6.62 32.55 5.69
CA SER A 52 5.69 33.41 6.45
C SER A 52 4.78 34.23 5.53
N VAL A 53 3.53 34.43 5.97
CA VAL A 53 2.57 35.32 5.30
C VAL A 53 2.12 36.44 6.24
N ALA A 54 1.60 37.54 5.68
CA ALA A 54 1.18 38.70 6.46
C ALA A 54 0.04 38.38 7.44
N ASP A 55 -0.88 37.48 7.06
CA ASP A 55 -1.96 36.99 7.91
C ASP A 55 -1.87 35.47 8.09
N GLU A 56 -1.46 35.06 9.29
CA GLU A 56 -1.35 33.66 9.69
C GLU A 56 -2.63 33.11 10.35
N SER A 57 -3.67 33.94 10.54
CA SER A 57 -4.91 33.51 11.21
C SER A 57 -5.68 32.47 10.39
N THR A 58 -5.71 32.62 9.06
CA THR A 58 -6.34 31.70 8.11
C THR A 58 -5.44 31.39 6.93
N ARG A 59 -4.37 30.65 7.19
CA ARG A 59 -3.42 30.24 6.16
C ARG A 59 -4.02 29.20 5.23
N GLU A 60 -3.77 29.30 3.94
CA GLU A 60 -4.19 28.29 2.98
C GLU A 60 -3.02 27.51 2.38
N VAL A 61 -3.19 26.21 2.22
CA VAL A 61 -2.21 25.32 1.57
C VAL A 61 -2.92 24.45 0.56
N THR A 62 -2.32 24.29 -0.62
CA THR A 62 -2.85 23.43 -1.67
C THR A 62 -1.85 22.31 -1.95
N LEU A 63 -2.30 21.07 -1.80
CA LEU A 63 -1.53 19.87 -2.12
C LEU A 63 -1.62 19.59 -3.63
N PRO A 64 -0.51 19.18 -4.28
CA PRO A 64 -0.48 18.99 -5.72
C PRO A 64 -1.11 17.66 -6.19
N ASN A 65 -1.15 16.64 -5.33
CA ASN A 65 -1.62 15.30 -5.67
C ASN A 65 -2.05 14.52 -4.42
N GLY A 66 -2.58 13.32 -4.65
CA GLY A 66 -2.97 12.34 -3.64
C GLY A 66 -4.45 11.98 -3.66
N SER A 67 -4.80 10.83 -3.08
CA SER A 67 -6.20 10.40 -2.95
C SER A 67 -6.97 11.29 -1.95
N PRO A 68 -8.09 11.94 -2.36
CA PRO A 68 -8.85 12.82 -1.48
C PRO A 68 -9.36 12.11 -0.22
N ALA A 69 -9.81 10.86 -0.34
CA ALA A 69 -10.33 10.08 0.78
C ALA A 69 -9.23 9.73 1.78
N ALA A 70 -8.06 9.31 1.30
CA ALA A 70 -6.92 8.98 2.14
C ALA A 70 -6.33 10.21 2.84
N LEU A 71 -6.18 11.33 2.12
CA LEU A 71 -5.72 12.60 2.69
C LEU A 71 -6.69 13.09 3.77
N LYS A 72 -8.00 13.05 3.51
CA LYS A 72 -9.01 13.39 4.53
C LYS A 72 -8.91 12.51 5.76
N PHE A 73 -8.73 11.20 5.58
CA PHE A 73 -8.57 10.26 6.70
C PHE A 73 -7.33 10.60 7.56
N VAL A 74 -6.17 10.84 6.94
CA VAL A 74 -4.94 11.16 7.68
C VAL A 74 -5.05 12.51 8.38
N LEU A 75 -5.62 13.53 7.71
CA LEU A 75 -5.87 14.84 8.31
C LEU A 75 -6.87 14.74 9.47
N GLU A 76 -7.91 13.92 9.34
CA GLU A 76 -8.85 13.67 10.45
C GLU A 76 -8.16 13.01 11.64
N ALA A 77 -7.25 12.07 11.39
CA ALA A 77 -6.44 11.46 12.44
C ALA A 77 -5.59 12.51 13.17
N ILE A 78 -4.98 13.48 12.45
CA ILE A 78 -4.28 14.61 13.08
C ILE A 78 -5.23 15.48 13.89
N ARG A 79 -6.42 15.80 13.34
CA ARG A 79 -7.41 16.66 13.99
C ARG A 79 -7.90 16.07 15.32
N SER A 80 -8.22 14.78 15.32
CA SER A 80 -8.84 14.05 16.44
C SER A 80 -7.88 13.76 17.59
N LYS A 81 -6.56 13.88 17.41
CA LYS A 81 -5.60 13.66 18.49
C LYS A 81 -5.73 14.73 19.57
N LYS A 82 -5.91 14.26 20.81
CA LYS A 82 -6.03 15.10 22.00
C LYS A 82 -4.68 15.47 22.61
N THR A 83 -3.64 14.69 22.29
CA THR A 83 -2.34 14.74 22.96
C THR A 83 -1.36 15.63 22.22
N ALA A 84 -0.57 16.41 22.97
CA ALA A 84 0.53 17.23 22.43
C ALA A 84 1.82 16.44 22.15
N SER A 85 1.81 15.11 22.33
CA SER A 85 2.95 14.24 22.04
C SER A 85 2.81 13.63 20.65
N ALA A 86 3.82 13.85 19.80
CA ALA A 86 3.92 13.23 18.49
C ALA A 86 3.99 11.70 18.60
N ASP A 87 4.71 11.15 19.58
CA ASP A 87 5.03 9.71 19.70
C ASP A 87 3.81 8.78 19.83
N GLN A 88 2.64 9.33 20.18
CA GLN A 88 1.38 8.59 20.32
C GLN A 88 0.49 8.67 19.07
N PHE A 89 0.96 9.25 17.98
CA PHE A 89 0.23 9.27 16.73
C PHE A 89 0.16 7.86 16.13
N TYR A 90 -1.05 7.46 15.76
CA TYR A 90 -1.36 6.13 15.25
C TYR A 90 -2.53 6.24 14.27
N LEU A 91 -2.43 5.52 13.16
CA LEU A 91 -3.46 5.40 12.14
C LEU A 91 -4.11 4.02 12.27
N ASN A 92 -5.39 4.00 12.66
CA ASN A 92 -6.16 2.76 12.66
C ASN A 92 -6.65 2.44 11.25
N VAL A 93 -6.00 1.48 10.60
CA VAL A 93 -6.30 1.10 9.22
C VAL A 93 -6.98 -0.26 9.08
N THR A 94 -7.46 -0.87 10.18
CA THR A 94 -8.02 -2.23 10.14
C THR A 94 -9.31 -2.36 9.34
N GLN A 95 -10.07 -1.29 9.22
CA GLN A 95 -11.34 -1.24 8.48
C GLN A 95 -11.18 -1.03 6.96
N PHE A 96 -9.94 -0.82 6.48
CA PHE A 96 -9.67 -0.50 5.09
C PHE A 96 -9.16 -1.73 4.33
N ASN A 97 -9.56 -1.85 3.07
CA ASN A 97 -9.01 -2.84 2.16
C ASN A 97 -7.59 -2.45 1.71
N THR A 98 -6.84 -3.38 1.10
CA THR A 98 -5.44 -3.16 0.75
C THR A 98 -5.24 -1.97 -0.18
N ALA A 99 -6.05 -1.82 -1.24
CA ALA A 99 -6.09 -0.64 -2.12
C ALA A 99 -6.21 0.70 -1.35
N GLN A 100 -7.12 0.78 -0.38
CA GLN A 100 -7.28 1.96 0.47
C GLN A 100 -6.06 2.17 1.38
N VAL A 101 -5.49 1.11 1.95
CA VAL A 101 -4.29 1.20 2.80
C VAL A 101 -3.09 1.70 1.99
N ILE A 102 -2.94 1.30 0.71
CA ILE A 102 -1.90 1.81 -0.21
C ILE A 102 -2.04 3.33 -0.35
N ARG A 103 -3.25 3.83 -0.55
CA ARG A 103 -3.52 5.28 -0.65
C ARG A 103 -3.33 6.03 0.66
N ILE A 104 -3.65 5.41 1.79
CA ILE A 104 -3.35 5.98 3.11
C ILE A 104 -1.83 6.08 3.31
N TRP A 105 -1.06 5.09 2.84
CA TRP A 105 0.39 5.14 2.88
C TRP A 105 0.96 6.27 2.02
N GLU A 106 0.46 6.43 0.79
CA GLU A 106 0.82 7.55 -0.09
C GLU A 106 0.51 8.89 0.57
N ALA A 107 -0.68 9.04 1.16
CA ALA A 107 -1.06 10.25 1.89
C ALA A 107 -0.11 10.55 3.06
N CYS A 108 0.41 9.52 3.75
CA CYS A 108 1.41 9.71 4.80
C CYS A 108 2.75 10.21 4.25
N GLN A 109 3.15 9.79 3.05
CA GLN A 109 4.35 10.30 2.38
C GLN A 109 4.17 11.76 1.95
N ILE A 110 3.06 12.07 1.28
CA ILE A 110 2.71 13.43 0.81
C ILE A 110 2.71 14.41 2.00
N LEU A 111 2.09 14.00 3.11
CA LEU A 111 2.00 14.82 4.31
C LEU A 111 3.23 14.70 5.22
N SER A 112 4.21 13.84 4.91
CA SER A 112 5.40 13.62 5.75
C SER A 112 5.06 13.43 7.24
N ILE A 113 4.22 12.43 7.52
CA ILE A 113 3.61 12.22 8.85
C ILE A 113 4.64 11.78 9.90
N GLU A 114 4.55 12.37 11.10
CA GLU A 114 5.33 11.99 12.26
C GLU A 114 4.45 11.33 13.35
N PRO A 115 4.98 10.37 14.11
CA PRO A 115 6.35 9.88 14.12
C PRO A 115 6.58 8.85 13.00
N GLN A 116 7.83 8.66 12.61
CA GLN A 116 8.22 7.64 11.62
C GLN A 116 7.70 6.23 11.96
N SER A 117 7.49 5.90 13.23
CA SER A 117 6.95 4.61 13.66
C SER A 117 5.51 4.36 13.17
N ALA A 118 4.70 5.41 12.97
CA ALA A 118 3.37 5.28 12.38
C ALA A 118 3.46 4.83 10.90
N GLN A 119 4.42 5.38 10.16
CA GLN A 119 4.67 4.98 8.78
C GLN A 119 5.23 3.55 8.70
N GLN A 120 6.15 3.18 9.59
CA GLN A 120 6.72 1.82 9.62
C GLN A 120 5.66 0.74 9.87
N ARG A 121 4.70 0.98 10.78
CA ARG A 121 3.58 0.05 11.02
C ARG A 121 2.73 -0.12 9.77
N LEU A 122 2.47 0.97 9.05
CA LEU A 122 1.69 0.97 7.83
C LEU A 122 2.40 0.22 6.69
N SER A 123 3.70 0.49 6.47
CA SER A 123 4.52 -0.25 5.51
C SER A 123 4.61 -1.73 5.86
N GLY A 124 4.74 -2.08 7.15
CA GLY A 124 4.76 -3.46 7.62
C GLY A 124 3.46 -4.21 7.33
N LYS A 125 2.30 -3.57 7.58
CA LYS A 125 0.99 -4.13 7.22
C LYS A 125 0.89 -4.34 5.71
N LEU A 126 1.23 -3.32 4.91
CA LEU A 126 1.16 -3.42 3.45
C LEU A 126 2.08 -4.50 2.89
N ALA A 127 3.31 -4.62 3.41
CA ALA A 127 4.23 -5.67 3.00
C ALA A 127 3.64 -7.07 3.26
N TRP A 128 2.94 -7.25 4.38
CA TRP A 128 2.25 -8.51 4.67
C TRP A 128 1.06 -8.71 3.74
N ASP A 129 0.16 -7.73 3.62
CA ASP A 129 -1.04 -7.80 2.78
C ASP A 129 -0.67 -8.15 1.32
N LEU A 130 0.26 -7.40 0.72
CA LEU A 130 0.63 -7.55 -0.69
C LEU A 130 1.35 -8.86 -1.00
N ALA A 131 1.89 -9.54 0.01
CA ALA A 131 2.60 -10.80 -0.16
C ALA A 131 1.76 -12.03 0.20
N HIS A 132 0.63 -11.88 0.90
CA HIS A 132 -0.12 -13.03 1.44
C HIS A 132 -1.63 -12.98 1.19
N ILE A 133 -2.20 -11.79 0.94
CA ILE A 133 -3.63 -11.64 0.69
C ILE A 133 -3.91 -11.78 -0.79
N LYS A 134 -5.07 -12.38 -1.13
CA LYS A 134 -5.57 -12.48 -2.50
C LYS A 134 -5.67 -11.08 -3.10
N THR A 135 -4.95 -10.85 -4.19
CA THR A 135 -4.82 -9.55 -4.86
C THR A 135 -6.01 -9.26 -5.75
N SER A 136 -6.74 -8.17 -5.48
CA SER A 136 -7.82 -7.70 -6.35
C SER A 136 -7.30 -6.85 -7.52
N ALA A 137 -8.17 -6.60 -8.50
CA ALA A 137 -7.87 -5.70 -9.62
C ALA A 137 -7.54 -4.27 -9.13
N LEU A 138 -8.25 -3.81 -8.10
CA LEU A 138 -8.01 -2.51 -7.47
C LEU A 138 -6.66 -2.48 -6.75
N ASP A 139 -6.27 -3.53 -6.03
CA ASP A 139 -4.98 -3.55 -5.33
C ASP A 139 -3.81 -3.39 -6.31
N LEU A 140 -3.86 -4.05 -7.48
CA LEU A 140 -2.84 -3.91 -8.52
C LEU A 140 -2.83 -2.53 -9.16
N GLN A 141 -4.00 -1.97 -9.44
CA GLN A 141 -4.13 -0.62 -9.97
C GLN A 141 -3.52 0.40 -8.99
N GLU A 142 -3.90 0.35 -7.71
CA GLU A 142 -3.42 1.29 -6.71
C GLU A 142 -1.93 1.08 -6.39
N ALA A 143 -1.48 -0.18 -6.32
CA ALA A 143 -0.05 -0.49 -6.18
C ALA A 143 0.76 0.08 -7.35
N TRP A 144 0.25 -0.01 -8.58
CA TRP A 144 0.91 0.61 -9.72
C TRP A 144 0.95 2.13 -9.57
N GLN A 145 -0.19 2.77 -9.36
CA GLN A 145 -0.30 4.23 -9.29
C GLN A 145 0.58 4.85 -8.21
N VAL A 146 0.78 4.15 -7.08
CA VAL A 146 1.59 4.65 -5.97
C VAL A 146 3.05 4.21 -6.07
N PHE A 147 3.30 2.95 -6.39
CA PHE A 147 4.63 2.36 -6.27
C PHE A 147 5.43 2.32 -7.58
N SER A 148 4.83 2.53 -8.76
CA SER A 148 5.55 2.44 -10.05
C SER A 148 6.68 3.45 -10.21
N GLN A 149 6.64 4.55 -9.45
CA GLN A 149 7.72 5.54 -9.40
C GLN A 149 8.98 5.01 -8.67
N TYR A 150 8.82 3.95 -7.87
CA TYR A 150 9.89 3.25 -7.18
C TYR A 150 10.26 1.98 -7.95
N GLY A 151 11.53 1.58 -7.86
CA GLY A 151 12.08 0.45 -8.63
C GLY A 151 13.19 0.87 -9.61
N GLY A 152 14.02 -0.11 -9.98
CA GLY A 152 15.22 0.15 -10.78
C GLY A 152 16.20 1.09 -10.07
N ALA A 153 16.54 2.20 -10.72
CA ALA A 153 17.47 3.21 -10.19
C ALA A 153 16.90 4.05 -9.03
N ASN A 154 15.58 4.06 -8.82
CA ASN A 154 14.90 4.93 -7.85
C ASN A 154 14.77 4.31 -6.44
N GLY A 155 15.30 3.09 -6.24
CA GLY A 155 15.27 2.41 -4.95
C GLY A 155 13.90 1.90 -4.52
N LEU A 156 13.81 1.47 -3.26
CA LEU A 156 12.59 0.95 -2.64
C LEU A 156 11.76 2.09 -2.04
N PRO A 157 10.42 1.96 -2.00
CA PRO A 157 9.59 2.90 -1.27
C PRO A 157 9.97 2.96 0.22
N PRO A 158 9.88 4.12 0.89
CA PRO A 158 10.23 4.26 2.30
C PRO A 158 9.53 3.25 3.22
N GLY A 159 10.31 2.62 4.10
CA GLY A 159 9.81 1.65 5.07
C GLY A 159 9.58 0.23 4.51
N PHE A 160 9.85 -0.01 3.23
CA PHE A 160 9.79 -1.36 2.64
C PHE A 160 11.19 -2.00 2.54
N LYS A 161 11.24 -3.33 2.75
CA LYS A 161 12.46 -4.14 2.57
C LYS A 161 12.49 -4.88 1.23
N VAL A 162 11.34 -4.98 0.57
CA VAL A 162 11.14 -5.61 -0.74
C VAL A 162 10.22 -4.73 -1.57
N ASP A 163 10.27 -4.84 -2.89
CA ASP A 163 9.42 -4.06 -3.79
C ASP A 163 7.94 -4.47 -3.58
N PRO A 164 7.07 -3.57 -3.08
CA PRO A 164 5.67 -3.89 -2.83
C PRO A 164 4.88 -4.12 -4.13
N LEU A 165 5.22 -3.43 -5.23
CA LEU A 165 4.58 -3.65 -6.53
C LEU A 165 4.95 -5.02 -7.08
N ALA A 166 6.23 -5.40 -7.00
CA ALA A 166 6.66 -6.74 -7.39
C ALA A 166 5.99 -7.83 -6.54
N SER A 167 5.79 -7.57 -5.23
CA SER A 167 5.11 -8.49 -4.33
C SER A 167 3.64 -8.68 -4.72
N ALA A 168 2.91 -7.59 -4.99
CA ALA A 168 1.52 -7.65 -5.44
C ALA A 168 1.36 -8.41 -6.78
N ILE A 169 2.24 -8.14 -7.75
CA ILE A 169 2.25 -8.84 -9.05
C ILE A 169 2.54 -10.33 -8.84
N HIS A 170 3.54 -10.66 -8.00
CA HIS A 170 3.86 -12.04 -7.69
C HIS A 170 2.68 -12.76 -7.03
N GLN A 171 2.05 -12.13 -6.04
CA GLN A 171 0.95 -12.73 -5.28
C GLN A 171 -0.27 -13.02 -6.15
N PHE A 172 -0.63 -12.10 -7.07
CA PHE A 172 -1.65 -12.38 -8.08
C PHE A 172 -1.26 -13.57 -8.96
N CYS A 173 -0.08 -13.54 -9.59
CA CYS A 173 0.34 -14.57 -10.53
C CYS A 173 0.46 -15.94 -9.86
N TRP A 174 1.00 -15.99 -8.63
CA TRP A 174 1.14 -17.20 -7.84
C TRP A 174 -0.23 -17.78 -7.50
N SER A 175 -1.15 -16.95 -7.00
CA SER A 175 -2.49 -17.39 -6.63
C SER A 175 -3.28 -17.88 -7.86
N LYS A 176 -3.09 -17.25 -9.03
CA LYS A 176 -3.65 -17.72 -10.31
C LYS A 176 -3.15 -19.10 -10.70
N VAL A 177 -1.84 -19.33 -10.74
CA VAL A 177 -1.31 -20.66 -11.15
C VAL A 177 -1.62 -21.77 -10.14
N HIS A 178 -2.04 -21.41 -8.93
CA HIS A 178 -2.52 -22.33 -7.90
C HIS A 178 -4.06 -22.45 -7.83
N GLY A 179 -4.79 -21.88 -8.80
CA GLY A 179 -6.24 -22.03 -8.92
C GLY A 179 -7.05 -21.30 -7.84
N GLN A 180 -6.52 -20.22 -7.25
CA GLN A 180 -7.21 -19.45 -6.22
C GLN A 180 -8.14 -18.35 -6.79
N TYR A 181 -8.13 -18.14 -8.11
CA TYR A 181 -9.06 -17.28 -8.82
C TYR A 181 -9.91 -18.09 -9.77
N ASP A 182 -11.16 -17.66 -9.96
CA ASP A 182 -11.95 -18.09 -11.11
C ASP A 182 -11.58 -17.30 -12.39
N GLU A 183 -12.12 -17.73 -13.53
CA GLU A 183 -11.81 -17.11 -14.82
C GLU A 183 -12.31 -15.66 -14.92
N ALA A 184 -13.42 -15.33 -14.28
CA ALA A 184 -14.00 -13.99 -14.30
C ALA A 184 -13.12 -13.01 -13.53
N GLU A 185 -12.68 -13.38 -12.32
CA GLU A 185 -11.74 -12.60 -11.51
C GLU A 185 -10.41 -12.39 -12.24
N VAL A 186 -9.87 -13.42 -12.90
CA VAL A 186 -8.64 -13.30 -13.69
C VAL A 186 -8.83 -12.33 -14.86
N SER A 187 -9.94 -12.42 -15.58
CA SER A 187 -10.23 -11.50 -16.69
C SER A 187 -10.32 -10.06 -16.19
N GLU A 188 -11.06 -9.82 -15.11
CA GLU A 188 -11.20 -8.49 -14.52
C GLU A 188 -9.85 -7.88 -14.15
N ILE A 189 -8.98 -8.65 -13.48
CA ILE A 189 -7.65 -8.20 -13.10
C ILE A 189 -6.80 -7.85 -14.33
N LEU A 190 -6.77 -8.73 -15.34
CA LEU A 190 -5.96 -8.51 -16.55
C LEU A 190 -6.48 -7.34 -17.38
N ASP A 191 -7.79 -7.18 -17.51
CA ASP A 191 -8.41 -6.07 -18.21
C ASP A 191 -8.13 -4.75 -17.49
N ARG A 192 -8.18 -4.75 -16.15
CA ARG A 192 -7.79 -3.58 -15.36
C ARG A 192 -6.31 -3.25 -15.50
N CYS A 193 -5.42 -4.25 -15.50
CA CYS A 193 -3.99 -4.03 -15.73
C CYS A 193 -3.76 -3.35 -17.08
N ARG A 194 -4.38 -3.86 -18.15
CA ARG A 194 -4.31 -3.27 -19.50
C ARG A 194 -4.80 -1.84 -19.53
N ALA A 195 -5.94 -1.56 -18.90
CA ALA A 195 -6.52 -0.22 -18.83
C ALA A 195 -5.65 0.75 -18.00
N THR A 196 -4.94 0.25 -17.00
CA THR A 196 -4.10 1.06 -16.11
C THR A 196 -2.76 1.43 -16.75
N SER A 197 -2.06 0.45 -17.32
CA SER A 197 -0.78 0.65 -17.99
C SER A 197 -0.36 -0.56 -18.80
N SER A 198 0.09 -0.34 -20.04
CA SER A 198 0.72 -1.38 -20.86
C SER A 198 1.97 -1.98 -20.21
N LEU A 199 2.71 -1.18 -19.42
CA LEU A 199 3.89 -1.67 -18.69
C LEU A 199 3.49 -2.56 -17.52
N LEU A 200 2.40 -2.24 -16.81
CA LEU A 200 1.84 -3.11 -15.78
C LEU A 200 1.40 -4.45 -16.39
N GLU A 201 0.64 -4.41 -17.49
CA GLU A 201 0.21 -5.62 -18.20
C GLU A 201 1.41 -6.48 -18.61
N ALA A 202 2.46 -5.88 -19.19
CA ALA A 202 3.65 -6.60 -19.59
C ALA A 202 4.36 -7.27 -18.41
N ARG A 203 4.50 -6.57 -17.26
CA ARG A 203 5.11 -7.14 -16.04
C ARG A 203 4.29 -8.30 -15.48
N VAL A 204 2.96 -8.18 -15.46
CA VAL A 204 2.05 -9.24 -15.00
C VAL A 204 2.16 -10.45 -15.92
N ARG A 205 2.11 -10.26 -17.24
CA ARG A 205 2.22 -11.37 -18.21
C ARG A 205 3.56 -12.08 -18.13
N ALA A 206 4.66 -11.34 -18.03
CA ALA A 206 6.00 -11.92 -17.87
C ALA A 206 6.09 -12.75 -16.58
N LYS A 207 5.55 -12.24 -15.47
CA LYS A 207 5.58 -12.97 -14.20
C LYS A 207 4.69 -14.19 -14.20
N LEU A 208 3.51 -14.10 -14.80
CA LEU A 208 2.60 -15.23 -14.96
C LEU A 208 3.27 -16.35 -15.77
N HIS A 209 3.87 -16.01 -16.91
CA HIS A 209 4.58 -16.97 -17.75
C HIS A 209 5.71 -17.69 -17.00
N GLU A 210 6.52 -16.96 -16.24
CA GLU A 210 7.58 -17.52 -15.39
C GLU A 210 7.01 -18.54 -14.38
N LEU A 211 5.89 -18.23 -13.73
CA LEU A 211 5.30 -19.11 -12.72
C LEU A 211 4.58 -20.32 -13.33
N GLU A 212 3.95 -20.18 -14.49
CA GLU A 212 3.36 -21.29 -15.25
C GLU A 212 4.44 -22.33 -15.63
N GLN A 213 5.61 -21.87 -16.09
CA GLN A 213 6.74 -22.75 -16.38
C GLN A 213 7.23 -23.48 -15.11
N LYS A 214 7.40 -22.75 -14.00
CA LYS A 214 7.81 -23.35 -12.71
C LYS A 214 6.79 -24.38 -12.22
N ARG A 215 5.50 -24.11 -12.40
CA ARG A 215 4.43 -25.03 -12.02
C ARG A 215 4.45 -26.31 -12.85
N ALA A 216 4.62 -26.19 -14.18
CA ALA A 216 4.70 -27.34 -15.07
C ALA A 216 5.87 -28.28 -14.70
N VAL A 217 7.04 -27.73 -14.38
CA VAL A 217 8.20 -28.51 -13.92
C VAL A 217 7.91 -29.20 -12.59
N HIS A 218 7.34 -28.48 -11.63
CA HIS A 218 6.97 -29.03 -10.33
C HIS A 218 5.97 -30.20 -10.47
N ASP A 219 4.94 -30.04 -11.29
CA ASP A 219 3.91 -31.07 -11.48
C ASP A 219 4.43 -32.29 -12.24
N ALA A 220 5.41 -32.10 -13.14
CA ALA A 220 6.14 -33.22 -13.76
C ALA A 220 6.97 -33.99 -12.72
N HIS A 221 7.67 -33.29 -11.82
CA HIS A 221 8.42 -33.93 -10.73
C HIS A 221 7.51 -34.69 -9.76
N LEU A 222 6.35 -34.12 -9.39
CA LEU A 222 5.38 -34.79 -8.53
C LEU A 222 4.88 -36.10 -9.15
N ARG A 223 4.46 -36.08 -10.42
CA ARG A 223 4.02 -37.29 -11.14
C ARG A 223 5.12 -38.34 -11.19
N SER A 224 6.34 -37.96 -11.59
CA SER A 224 7.48 -38.88 -11.63
C SER A 224 7.77 -39.52 -10.27
N ASN A 225 7.68 -38.74 -9.19
CA ASN A 225 7.89 -39.23 -7.83
C ASN A 225 6.76 -40.16 -7.35
N GLN A 226 5.51 -39.90 -7.73
CA GLN A 226 4.37 -40.78 -7.43
C GLN A 226 4.56 -42.14 -8.11
N GLU A 227 4.87 -42.17 -9.41
CA GLU A 227 5.13 -43.42 -10.14
C GLU A 227 6.33 -44.18 -9.58
N ARG A 228 7.38 -43.48 -9.12
CA ARG A 228 8.54 -44.12 -8.46
C ARG A 228 8.14 -44.78 -7.13
N LYS A 229 7.29 -44.12 -6.34
CA LYS A 229 6.77 -44.67 -5.08
C LYS A 229 5.86 -45.87 -5.33
N GLU A 230 4.99 -45.81 -6.32
CA GLU A 230 4.11 -46.92 -6.71
C GLU A 230 4.91 -48.15 -7.17
N ARG A 231 5.85 -47.96 -8.11
CA ARG A 231 6.76 -49.04 -8.55
C ARG A 231 7.57 -49.65 -7.40
N SER A 232 7.99 -48.85 -6.42
CA SER A 232 8.70 -49.35 -5.24
C SER A 232 7.78 -50.20 -4.34
N LYS A 233 6.53 -49.77 -4.15
CA LYS A 233 5.52 -50.53 -3.40
C LYS A 233 5.20 -51.86 -4.07
N GLU A 234 4.98 -51.87 -5.38
CA GLU A 234 4.72 -53.09 -6.16
C GLU A 234 5.87 -54.10 -6.05
N LYS A 235 7.12 -53.64 -6.25
CA LYS A 235 8.31 -54.49 -6.09
C LYS A 235 8.47 -55.00 -4.66
N GLY A 236 8.13 -54.19 -3.66
CA GLY A 236 8.12 -54.61 -2.25
C GLY A 236 7.08 -55.70 -1.97
N ALA A 237 5.86 -55.53 -2.48
CA ALA A 237 4.79 -56.51 -2.36
C ALA A 237 5.11 -57.83 -3.08
N GLU A 238 5.70 -57.77 -4.28
CA GLU A 238 6.14 -58.96 -5.03
C GLU A 238 7.21 -59.74 -4.27
N ARG A 239 8.18 -59.04 -3.65
CA ARG A 239 9.22 -59.68 -2.81
C ARG A 239 8.62 -60.35 -1.58
N ALA A 240 7.70 -59.67 -0.88
CA ALA A 240 7.02 -60.25 0.29
C ALA A 240 6.19 -61.48 -0.07
N ALA A 241 5.45 -61.44 -1.18
CA ALA A 241 4.68 -62.58 -1.67
C ALA A 241 5.55 -63.79 -2.07
N ARG A 242 6.76 -63.54 -2.62
CA ARG A 242 7.72 -64.62 -2.92
C ARG A 242 8.35 -65.24 -1.68
N GLN A 243 8.56 -64.46 -0.63
CA GLN A 243 9.12 -64.95 0.64
C GLN A 243 8.09 -65.75 1.46
N GLY A 244 6.82 -65.37 1.45
CA GLY A 244 5.76 -66.12 2.15
C GLY A 244 5.31 -67.43 1.46
N ARG A 245 5.83 -67.74 0.27
CA ARG A 245 5.58 -69.00 -0.47
C ARG A 245 6.73 -70.01 -0.36
N ARG A 246 7.80 -69.66 0.35
CA ARG A 246 8.89 -70.56 0.73
C ARG A 246 8.72 -71.00 2.17
#